data_AF-A0A8H3EZV8-F1
#
_entry.id   AF-A0A8H3EZV8-F1
#
_cell.length_a   1.000
_cell.length_b   1.000
_cell.length_c   1.000
_cell.angle_alpha   90.00
_cell.angle_beta   90.00
_cell.angle_gamma   90.00
#
_symmetry.space_group_name_H-M   'P 1'
#
loop_
_entity.id
_entity.type
_entity.pdbx_description
1 polymer ?
#
loop_
_entity_poly.entity_id
_entity_poly.type
_entity_poly.pdbx_seq_one_letter_code
_entity_poly.pdbx_strand_id
1 'polypeptide(L)'
;MTLFSSKQSYKIAPQSDQDNDSINLESEIEKHGINPGFTVERRPKLLWYLSFMTLVFNILLGSALVVQAYKSRKLVNGMSLCLSLACLILAEPSVLSKSFDTVTKKFNGSLFVPDNPSWSRLAPSLETDDLWDFYEPLRLVPLSQADVIELGKDPATVAQFSAEWGTAAGSYVGNLDVFHKIHCLNELRKMTFESYPRNDVAKTNRHHGALEWIHLRHCVDMLAQDIQCNARMDITTWNWMDTQKQAMPDFSSFRSCTNWDQFLDWSIKNTLPLEKWSDLRRPPNKRPIPAEKGYYDMYGFDGSVLFPEGKGYQG
;
A
#
# COMPACT_ATOMS: atom_id res chain seq x y z
N MET A 1 -27.33 8.47 25.95
CA MET A 1 -28.11 7.67 24.97
C MET A 1 -27.34 6.37 24.77
N THR A 2 -27.89 5.29 25.31
CA THR A 2 -27.24 3.99 25.50
C THR A 2 -28.12 2.96 24.84
N LEU A 3 -27.79 2.50 23.62
CA LEU A 3 -28.56 1.53 22.83
C LEU A 3 -27.59 0.96 21.77
N PHE A 4 -27.46 -0.32 21.44
CA PHE A 4 -28.08 -1.57 21.87
C PHE A 4 -27.07 -2.70 21.59
N SER A 5 -27.00 -3.67 22.51
CA SER A 5 -26.37 -4.98 22.33
C SER A 5 -27.46 -5.98 21.96
N SER A 6 -27.23 -6.84 20.96
CA SER A 6 -27.80 -8.19 20.98
C SER A 6 -26.96 -9.17 20.13
N LYS A 7 -26.19 -10.03 20.80
CA LYS A 7 -25.71 -11.30 20.22
C LYS A 7 -26.78 -12.36 20.51
N GLN A 8 -27.28 -13.01 19.47
CA GLN A 8 -28.24 -14.11 19.58
C GLN A 8 -27.48 -15.43 19.64
N SER A 9 -27.57 -16.14 20.77
CA SER A 9 -27.08 -17.51 20.95
C SER A 9 -28.21 -18.50 20.73
N TYR A 10 -28.01 -19.47 19.85
CA TYR A 10 -28.90 -20.62 19.68
C TYR A 10 -28.56 -21.69 20.74
N LYS A 11 -29.55 -22.07 21.55
CA LYS A 11 -29.50 -23.24 22.45
C LYS A 11 -30.42 -24.33 21.88
N ILE A 12 -29.87 -25.54 21.75
CA ILE A 12 -30.57 -26.77 21.38
C ILE A 12 -31.21 -27.34 22.66
N ALA A 13 -32.49 -27.70 22.60
CA ALA A 13 -33.21 -28.40 23.67
C ALA A 13 -33.28 -29.92 23.38
N PRO A 14 -33.28 -30.79 24.40
CA PRO A 14 -33.20 -32.24 24.24
C PRO A 14 -34.57 -32.90 24.00
N GLN A 15 -34.51 -34.05 23.35
CA GLN A 15 -35.61 -34.87 22.87
C GLN A 15 -36.20 -35.73 24.00
N SER A 16 -37.52 -35.69 24.18
CA SER A 16 -38.26 -36.46 25.18
C SER A 16 -38.74 -37.81 24.61
N ASP A 17 -38.47 -38.87 25.36
CA ASP A 17 -39.05 -40.22 25.20
C ASP A 17 -40.59 -40.18 25.27
N GLN A 18 -41.25 -40.89 24.36
CA GLN A 18 -42.67 -41.23 24.47
C GLN A 18 -42.88 -42.73 24.23
N ASP A 19 -43.17 -43.38 25.35
CA ASP A 19 -44.14 -44.43 25.64
C ASP A 19 -44.61 -45.39 24.54
N ASN A 20 -44.54 -46.65 24.95
CA ASN A 20 -44.77 -47.89 24.23
C ASN A 20 -46.17 -48.41 24.55
N ASP A 21 -47.18 -48.07 23.74
CA ASP A 21 -48.50 -48.70 23.80
C ASP A 21 -48.63 -49.76 22.70
N SER A 22 -48.53 -51.02 23.09
CA SER A 22 -48.72 -52.19 22.23
C SER A 22 -50.21 -52.45 21.99
N ILE A 23 -50.69 -52.16 20.78
CA ILE A 23 -52.02 -52.57 20.32
C ILE A 23 -51.98 -54.08 20.00
N ASN A 24 -52.80 -54.85 20.72
CA ASN A 24 -52.95 -56.29 20.55
C ASN A 24 -53.82 -56.62 19.34
N LEU A 25 -53.16 -56.89 18.21
CA LEU A 25 -53.69 -57.10 16.86
C LEU A 25 -54.65 -58.30 16.74
N GLU A 26 -54.58 -59.28 17.65
CA GLU A 26 -55.47 -60.44 17.62
C GLU A 26 -56.93 -60.09 17.92
N SER A 27 -57.18 -58.99 18.65
CA SER A 27 -58.54 -58.56 19.04
C SER A 27 -59.30 -57.79 17.96
N GLU A 28 -58.64 -57.24 16.94
CA GLU A 28 -59.30 -56.55 15.82
C GLU A 28 -59.68 -57.50 14.66
N ILE A 29 -58.98 -58.62 14.52
CA ILE A 29 -59.14 -59.56 13.40
C ILE A 29 -60.41 -60.41 13.54
N GLU A 30 -60.86 -60.74 14.76
CA GLU A 30 -62.14 -61.42 14.98
C GLU A 30 -63.36 -60.52 14.74
N LYS A 31 -63.21 -59.19 14.78
CA LYS A 31 -64.32 -58.23 14.67
C LYS A 31 -64.73 -57.91 13.22
N HIS A 32 -63.91 -58.27 12.23
CA HIS A 32 -64.11 -57.88 10.82
C HIS A 32 -64.33 -59.04 9.82
N GLY A 33 -64.55 -60.27 10.29
CA GLY A 33 -65.15 -61.34 9.45
C GLY A 33 -64.49 -61.57 8.09
N ILE A 34 -63.15 -61.56 8.02
CA ILE A 34 -62.42 -61.73 6.77
C ILE A 34 -62.24 -63.23 6.47
N ASN A 35 -62.94 -63.70 5.43
CA ASN A 35 -62.90 -65.06 4.91
C ASN A 35 -61.48 -65.43 4.38
N PRO A 36 -60.90 -66.61 4.72
CA PRO A 36 -59.62 -67.02 4.20
C PRO A 36 -59.80 -67.67 2.82
N GLY A 37 -59.79 -66.84 1.78
CA GLY A 37 -59.98 -67.28 0.40
C GLY A 37 -59.22 -66.41 -0.59
N PHE A 38 -57.90 -66.27 -0.41
CA PHE A 38 -57.04 -65.66 -1.42
C PHE A 38 -56.09 -66.71 -1.99
N THR A 39 -56.41 -67.20 -3.19
CA THR A 39 -55.47 -67.98 -4.00
C THR A 39 -54.33 -67.06 -4.45
N VAL A 40 -53.11 -67.31 -3.98
CA VAL A 40 -51.91 -66.63 -4.47
C VAL A 40 -51.62 -67.12 -5.88
N GLU A 41 -52.04 -66.35 -6.89
CA GLU A 41 -51.64 -66.59 -8.27
C GLU A 41 -50.11 -66.44 -8.37
N ARG A 42 -49.40 -67.53 -8.69
CA ARG A 42 -47.94 -67.51 -8.86
C ARG A 42 -47.60 -66.56 -10.01
N ARG A 43 -47.18 -65.33 -9.69
CA ARG A 43 -46.60 -64.42 -10.68
C ARG A 43 -45.44 -65.14 -11.40
N PRO A 44 -45.37 -65.10 -12.74
CA PRO A 44 -44.34 -65.85 -13.48
C PRO A 44 -42.95 -65.37 -13.06
N LYS A 45 -42.04 -66.34 -12.79
CA LYS A 45 -40.63 -66.08 -12.42
C LYS A 45 -39.90 -65.11 -13.36
N LEU A 46 -40.39 -65.00 -14.60
CA LEU A 46 -39.93 -64.07 -15.62
C LEU A 46 -40.06 -62.59 -15.20
N LEU A 47 -41.15 -62.21 -14.52
CA LEU A 47 -41.34 -60.82 -14.08
C LEU A 47 -40.33 -60.44 -13.00
N TRP A 48 -40.02 -61.34 -12.06
CA TRP A 48 -38.96 -61.13 -11.08
C TRP A 48 -37.59 -61.00 -11.72
N TYR A 49 -37.31 -61.81 -12.75
CA TYR A 49 -36.06 -61.72 -13.50
C TYR A 49 -35.93 -60.40 -14.26
N LEU A 50 -37.01 -59.93 -14.92
CA LEU A 50 -37.04 -58.64 -15.61
C LEU A 50 -36.91 -57.47 -14.64
N SER A 51 -37.58 -57.50 -13.48
CA SER A 51 -37.42 -56.50 -12.42
C SER A 51 -36.00 -56.48 -11.83
N PHE A 52 -35.37 -57.64 -11.65
CA PHE A 52 -34.00 -57.73 -11.20
C PHE A 52 -33.01 -57.20 -12.26
N MET A 53 -33.19 -57.57 -13.53
CA MET A 53 -32.34 -57.09 -14.62
C MET A 53 -32.46 -55.59 -14.84
N THR A 54 -33.67 -55.02 -14.71
CA THR A 54 -33.87 -53.56 -14.77
C THR A 54 -33.23 -52.86 -13.58
N LEU A 55 -33.30 -53.41 -12.36
CA LEU A 55 -32.61 -52.85 -11.19
C LEU A 55 -31.08 -52.86 -11.40
N VAL A 56 -30.51 -53.97 -11.84
CA VAL A 56 -29.08 -54.09 -12.14
C VAL A 56 -28.66 -53.09 -13.22
N PHE A 57 -29.45 -52.96 -14.29
CA PHE A 57 -29.19 -51.99 -15.35
C PHE A 57 -29.21 -50.54 -14.83
N ASN A 58 -30.17 -50.17 -13.98
CA ASN A 58 -30.23 -48.83 -13.39
C ASN A 58 -29.05 -48.55 -12.46
N ILE A 59 -28.58 -49.54 -11.69
CA ILE A 59 -27.38 -49.40 -10.84
C ILE A 59 -26.13 -49.22 -11.69
N LEU A 60 -25.96 -50.01 -12.75
CA LEU A 60 -24.84 -49.88 -13.68
C LEU A 60 -24.86 -48.52 -14.40
N LEU A 61 -26.02 -48.06 -14.85
CA LEU A 61 -26.17 -46.74 -15.47
C LEU A 61 -25.87 -45.61 -14.47
N GLY A 62 -26.39 -45.69 -13.25
CA GLY A 62 -26.14 -44.71 -12.20
C GLY A 62 -24.66 -44.63 -11.81
N SER A 63 -23.99 -45.77 -11.65
CA SER A 63 -22.55 -45.80 -11.36
C SER A 63 -21.71 -45.22 -12.51
N ALA A 64 -22.07 -45.50 -13.77
CA ALA A 64 -21.40 -44.93 -14.93
C ALA A 64 -21.55 -43.40 -14.99
N LEU A 65 -22.74 -42.87 -14.67
CA LEU A 65 -22.98 -41.43 -14.62
C LEU A 65 -22.18 -40.75 -13.50
N VAL A 66 -22.06 -41.38 -12.32
CA VAL A 66 -21.24 -40.85 -11.22
C VAL A 66 -19.75 -40.82 -11.60
N VAL A 67 -19.23 -41.88 -12.23
CA VAL A 67 -17.84 -41.91 -12.72
C VAL A 67 -17.62 -40.84 -13.80
N GLN A 68 -18.57 -40.66 -14.71
CA GLN A 68 -18.49 -39.62 -15.74
C GLN A 68 -18.51 -38.22 -15.12
N ALA A 69 -19.36 -37.97 -14.13
CA ALA A 69 -19.42 -36.71 -13.39
C ALA A 69 -18.14 -36.45 -12.57
N TYR A 70 -17.54 -37.49 -11.99
CA TYR A 70 -16.27 -37.38 -11.27
C TYR A 70 -15.11 -37.07 -12.22
N LYS A 71 -15.04 -37.76 -13.37
CA LYS A 71 -14.04 -37.50 -14.41
C LYS A 71 -14.19 -36.09 -15.00
N SER A 72 -15.42 -35.64 -15.29
CA SER A 72 -15.67 -34.30 -15.81
C SER A 72 -15.30 -33.22 -14.79
N ARG A 73 -15.64 -33.38 -13.50
CA ARG A 73 -15.20 -32.46 -12.44
C ARG A 73 -13.68 -32.40 -12.32
N LYS A 74 -12.98 -33.54 -12.35
CA LYS A 74 -11.51 -33.57 -12.28
C LYS A 74 -10.86 -32.89 -13.50
N LEU A 75 -11.44 -33.07 -14.68
CA LEU A 75 -10.99 -32.43 -15.92
C LEU A 75 -11.20 -30.91 -15.88
N VAL A 76 -12.39 -30.45 -15.44
CA VAL A 76 -12.72 -29.02 -15.30
C VAL A 76 -11.84 -28.35 -14.25
N ASN A 77 -11.62 -28.98 -13.10
CA ASN A 77 -10.73 -28.46 -12.06
C ASN A 77 -9.27 -28.40 -12.54
N GLY A 78 -8.79 -29.45 -13.23
CA GLY A 78 -7.44 -29.46 -13.82
C GLY A 78 -7.25 -28.36 -14.87
N MET A 79 -8.26 -28.13 -15.72
CA MET A 79 -8.23 -27.09 -16.74
C MET A 79 -8.30 -25.68 -16.12
N SER A 80 -9.13 -25.47 -15.10
CA SER A 80 -9.19 -24.20 -14.34
C SER A 80 -7.88 -23.88 -13.63
N LEU A 81 -7.22 -24.88 -13.04
CA LEU A 81 -5.91 -24.72 -12.43
C LEU A 81 -4.85 -24.36 -13.48
N CYS A 82 -4.86 -25.04 -14.64
CA CYS A 82 -3.95 -24.79 -15.74
C CYS A 82 -4.14 -23.39 -16.34
N LEU A 83 -5.39 -22.95 -16.52
CA LEU A 83 -5.73 -21.58 -16.93
C LEU A 83 -5.26 -20.55 -15.92
N SER A 84 -5.38 -20.82 -14.61
CA SER A 84 -4.94 -19.92 -13.55
C SER A 84 -3.41 -19.80 -13.49
N LEU A 85 -2.69 -20.93 -13.58
CA LEU A 85 -1.22 -20.94 -13.63
C LEU A 85 -0.69 -20.31 -14.93
N ALA A 86 -1.30 -20.60 -16.08
CA ALA A 86 -0.94 -19.97 -17.34
C ALA A 86 -1.19 -18.44 -17.29
N CYS A 87 -2.27 -18.00 -16.65
CA CYS A 87 -2.55 -16.58 -16.45
C CYS A 87 -1.51 -15.90 -15.53
N LEU A 88 -1.06 -16.58 -14.48
CA LEU A 88 0.02 -16.10 -13.62
C LEU A 88 1.39 -16.04 -14.32
N ILE A 89 1.68 -16.98 -15.23
CA ILE A 89 2.94 -17.01 -16.00
C ILE A 89 2.95 -15.95 -17.11
N LEU A 90 1.79 -15.61 -17.66
CA LEU A 90 1.64 -14.63 -18.74
C LEU A 90 1.33 -13.20 -18.25
N ALA A 91 1.02 -13.03 -16.97
CA ALA A 91 0.79 -11.70 -16.39
C ALA A 91 2.14 -10.98 -16.24
N GLU A 92 2.27 -9.84 -16.90
CA GLU A 92 3.40 -8.93 -16.66
C GLU A 92 3.41 -8.53 -15.17
N PRO A 93 4.58 -8.60 -14.51
CA PRO A 93 4.66 -8.25 -13.10
C PRO A 93 4.27 -6.78 -12.89
N SER A 94 3.35 -6.57 -11.96
CA SER A 94 2.88 -5.24 -11.55
C SER A 94 4.05 -4.34 -11.19
N VAL A 95 4.04 -3.11 -11.70
CA VAL A 95 5.02 -2.07 -11.35
C VAL A 95 4.99 -1.77 -9.85
N LEU A 96 3.81 -1.85 -9.23
CA LEU A 96 3.60 -1.59 -7.80
C LEU A 96 4.30 -2.62 -6.90
N SER A 97 4.50 -3.85 -7.41
CA SER A 97 5.18 -4.92 -6.69
C SER A 97 6.72 -4.85 -6.74
N LYS A 98 7.28 -3.94 -7.55
CA LYS A 98 8.73 -3.83 -7.70
C LYS A 98 9.37 -3.43 -6.36
N SER A 99 10.46 -4.11 -6.03
CA SER A 99 11.28 -3.78 -4.87
C SER A 99 12.74 -3.58 -5.27
N PHE A 100 13.46 -2.84 -4.44
CA PHE A 100 14.88 -2.57 -4.57
C PHE A 100 15.58 -2.92 -3.26
N ASP A 101 16.87 -3.23 -3.34
CA ASP A 101 17.68 -3.51 -2.16
C ASP A 101 17.75 -2.29 -1.24
N THR A 102 17.62 -2.53 0.06
CA THR A 102 17.78 -1.48 1.08
C THR A 102 19.24 -1.32 1.45
N VAL A 103 19.72 -0.08 1.45
CA VAL A 103 21.07 0.28 1.90
C VAL A 103 21.02 1.09 3.18
N THR A 104 21.93 0.82 4.12
CA THR A 104 22.09 1.66 5.30
C THR A 104 23.00 2.83 4.98
N LYS A 105 22.47 4.06 5.05
CA LYS A 105 23.22 5.29 4.82
C LYS A 105 23.12 6.20 6.02
N LYS A 106 24.24 6.79 6.42
CA LYS A 106 24.26 7.85 7.42
C LYS A 106 23.84 9.16 6.74
N PHE A 107 22.83 9.84 7.30
CA PHE A 107 22.45 11.17 6.86
C PHE A 107 23.56 12.16 7.22
N ASN A 108 23.89 13.05 6.27
CA ASN A 108 24.79 14.16 6.54
C ASN A 108 23.96 15.36 7.00
N GLY A 109 23.85 15.51 8.32
CA GLY A 109 23.13 16.58 8.97
C GLY A 109 24.01 17.75 9.43
N SER A 110 25.24 17.88 8.93
CA SER A 110 26.06 19.07 9.24
C SER A 110 25.33 20.34 8.84
N LEU A 111 25.42 21.39 9.66
CA LEU A 111 24.81 22.68 9.38
C LEU A 111 25.60 23.42 8.30
N PHE A 112 26.92 23.44 8.40
CA PHE A 112 27.78 24.04 7.38
C PHE A 112 27.99 23.07 6.23
N VAL A 113 28.37 23.61 5.07
CA VAL A 113 28.62 22.82 3.87
C VAL A 113 29.84 21.93 4.11
N PRO A 114 29.73 20.60 4.00
CA PRO A 114 30.87 19.69 4.17
C PRO A 114 31.80 19.74 2.95
N ASP A 115 33.01 19.18 3.07
CA ASP A 115 34.00 19.13 1.97
C ASP A 115 33.47 18.42 0.72
N ASN A 116 32.64 17.38 0.92
CA ASN A 116 31.99 16.62 -0.15
C ASN A 116 30.46 16.74 0.00
N PRO A 117 29.87 17.86 -0.43
CA PRO A 117 28.43 18.07 -0.33
C PRO A 117 27.68 17.15 -1.31
N SER A 118 26.48 16.75 -0.93
CA SER A 118 25.49 16.19 -1.85
C SER A 118 25.11 17.22 -2.92
N TRP A 119 24.62 16.73 -4.06
CA TRP A 119 24.14 17.57 -5.17
C TRP A 119 23.08 18.58 -4.72
N SER A 120 22.18 18.18 -3.82
CA SER A 120 21.11 19.03 -3.26
C SER A 120 21.62 20.10 -2.28
N ARG A 121 22.87 20.00 -1.83
CA ARG A 121 23.49 20.93 -0.88
C ARG A 121 24.26 22.07 -1.56
N LEU A 122 24.47 22.00 -2.87
CA LEU A 122 25.22 22.99 -3.62
C LEU A 122 24.54 24.37 -3.60
N ALA A 123 25.35 25.42 -3.76
CA ALA A 123 24.83 26.79 -3.79
C ALA A 123 24.06 27.02 -5.09
N PRO A 124 23.00 27.84 -5.10
CA PRO A 124 22.28 28.18 -6.32
C PRO A 124 23.22 28.69 -7.44
N SER A 125 23.27 27.96 -8.55
CA SER A 125 24.06 28.25 -9.75
C SER A 125 23.41 27.55 -10.95
N LEU A 126 23.78 27.94 -12.17
CA LEU A 126 23.31 27.25 -13.38
C LEU A 126 23.70 25.77 -13.36
N GLU A 127 24.93 25.46 -12.96
CA GLU A 127 25.41 24.06 -12.82
C GLU A 127 24.61 23.27 -11.77
N THR A 128 24.23 23.91 -10.66
CA THR A 128 23.38 23.26 -9.67
C THR A 128 21.98 23.05 -10.22
N ASP A 129 21.44 24.01 -10.97
CA ASP A 129 20.13 23.89 -11.60
C ASP A 129 20.10 22.71 -12.59
N ASP A 130 21.16 22.51 -13.38
CA ASP A 130 21.31 21.34 -14.28
C ASP A 130 21.28 20.01 -13.51
N LEU A 131 21.87 19.95 -12.32
CA LEU A 131 21.81 18.75 -11.47
C LEU A 131 20.39 18.48 -10.99
N TRP A 132 19.65 19.51 -10.56
CA TRP A 132 18.25 19.34 -10.17
C TRP A 132 17.40 18.88 -11.35
N ASP A 133 17.59 19.48 -12.53
CA ASP A 133 16.88 19.15 -13.77
C ASP A 133 17.17 17.71 -14.24
N PHE A 134 18.29 17.11 -13.84
CA PHE A 134 18.55 15.69 -14.06
C PHE A 134 17.73 14.76 -13.14
N TYR A 135 17.56 15.12 -11.86
CA TYR A 135 16.91 14.27 -10.87
C TYR A 135 15.38 14.38 -10.88
N GLU A 136 14.82 15.54 -11.16
CA GLU A 136 13.37 15.80 -11.05
C GLU A 136 12.43 15.32 -12.18
N PRO A 137 12.87 14.95 -13.41
CA PRO A 137 11.93 14.66 -14.49
C PRO A 137 10.91 13.58 -14.15
N LEU A 138 9.64 13.86 -14.44
CA LEU A 138 8.53 12.92 -14.33
C LEU A 138 8.60 11.90 -15.47
N ARG A 139 9.43 10.87 -15.29
CA ARG A 139 9.60 9.80 -16.27
C ARG A 139 8.34 8.92 -16.27
N LEU A 140 7.72 8.81 -17.44
CA LEU A 140 6.50 8.03 -17.59
C LEU A 140 6.81 6.53 -17.55
N VAL A 141 5.96 5.78 -16.86
CA VAL A 141 6.01 4.32 -16.76
C VAL A 141 4.67 3.73 -17.21
N PRO A 142 4.67 2.64 -18.01
CA PRO A 142 3.47 1.94 -18.39
C PRO A 142 2.89 1.18 -17.20
N LEU A 143 1.57 1.30 -17.02
CA LEU A 143 0.80 0.60 -16.01
C LEU A 143 -0.17 -0.37 -16.68
N SER A 144 -0.38 -1.52 -16.04
CA SER A 144 -1.48 -2.42 -16.40
C SER A 144 -2.82 -1.88 -15.89
N GLN A 145 -3.92 -2.41 -16.41
CA GLN A 145 -5.25 -2.11 -15.87
C GLN A 145 -5.38 -2.51 -14.38
N ALA A 146 -4.72 -3.60 -13.98
CA ALA A 146 -4.72 -4.06 -12.60
C ALA A 146 -4.03 -3.05 -11.67
N ASP A 147 -2.89 -2.48 -12.10
CA ASP A 147 -2.18 -1.43 -11.35
C ASP A 147 -3.08 -0.21 -11.14
N VAL A 148 -3.80 0.22 -12.19
CA VAL A 148 -4.73 1.36 -12.12
C VAL A 148 -5.84 1.10 -11.11
N ILE A 149 -6.43 -0.10 -11.12
CA ILE A 149 -7.48 -0.48 -10.17
C ILE A 149 -6.93 -0.55 -8.73
N GLU A 150 -5.73 -1.11 -8.54
CA GLU A 150 -5.07 -1.19 -7.24
C GLU A 150 -4.78 0.20 -6.64
N LEU A 151 -4.38 1.15 -7.49
CA LEU A 151 -4.20 2.56 -7.12
C LEU A 151 -5.53 3.28 -6.77
N GLY A 152 -6.67 2.61 -6.93
CA GLY A 152 -8.01 3.15 -6.68
C GLY A 152 -8.51 4.06 -7.79
N LYS A 153 -8.00 3.89 -9.02
CA LYS A 153 -8.32 4.72 -10.17
C LYS A 153 -9.32 4.05 -11.09
N ASP A 154 -10.08 4.87 -11.80
CA ASP A 154 -10.99 4.40 -12.84
C ASP A 154 -10.23 4.33 -14.18
N PRO A 155 -10.02 3.12 -14.75
CA PRO A 155 -9.35 2.97 -16.03
C PRO A 155 -10.01 3.73 -17.18
N ALA A 156 -11.30 4.08 -17.08
CA ALA A 156 -11.96 4.90 -18.11
C ALA A 156 -11.46 6.36 -18.14
N THR A 157 -10.81 6.84 -17.07
CA THR A 157 -10.36 8.23 -16.92
C THR A 157 -8.85 8.41 -17.06
N VAL A 158 -8.09 7.35 -16.81
CA VAL A 158 -6.63 7.36 -16.89
C VAL A 158 -6.17 7.31 -18.35
N ALA A 159 -5.23 8.18 -18.68
CA ALA A 159 -4.61 8.27 -20.00
C ALA A 159 -3.86 6.98 -20.34
N GLN A 160 -3.84 6.67 -21.63
CA GLN A 160 -3.16 5.51 -22.18
C GLN A 160 -2.08 5.94 -23.16
N PHE A 161 -1.03 5.15 -23.26
CA PHE A 161 0.00 5.34 -24.26
C PHE A 161 -0.53 5.06 -25.67
N SER A 162 -0.07 5.85 -26.64
CA SER A 162 -0.26 5.52 -28.06
C SER A 162 0.49 4.24 -28.39
N ALA A 163 -0.10 3.39 -29.23
CA ALA A 163 0.55 2.16 -29.71
C ALA A 163 1.89 2.43 -30.44
N GLU A 164 2.09 3.65 -30.94
CA GLU A 164 3.29 4.07 -31.66
C GLU A 164 4.51 4.28 -30.75
N TRP A 165 4.34 4.32 -29.43
CA TRP A 165 5.41 4.67 -28.48
C TRP A 165 6.21 3.45 -28.00
N GLY A 166 6.00 2.28 -28.62
CA GLY A 166 6.72 1.04 -28.29
C GLY A 166 6.32 0.42 -26.94
N THR A 167 5.27 0.94 -26.30
CA THR A 167 4.65 0.36 -25.10
C THR A 167 3.60 -0.68 -25.50
N ALA A 168 3.27 -1.60 -24.58
CA ALA A 168 2.13 -2.49 -24.79
C ALA A 168 0.87 -1.67 -25.10
N ALA A 169 0.14 -2.07 -26.15
CA ALA A 169 -1.05 -1.36 -26.59
C ALA A 169 -2.08 -1.27 -25.45
N GLY A 170 -2.59 -0.06 -25.19
CA GLY A 170 -3.55 0.19 -24.11
C GLY A 170 -2.98 0.22 -22.70
N SER A 171 -1.64 0.26 -22.54
CA SER A 171 -1.03 0.52 -21.23
C SER A 171 -1.34 1.94 -20.75
N TYR A 172 -1.55 2.08 -19.45
CA TYR A 172 -1.90 3.35 -18.81
C TYR A 172 -0.67 4.15 -18.45
N VAL A 173 -0.80 5.47 -18.41
CA VAL A 173 0.28 6.41 -18.14
C VAL A 173 0.38 6.68 -16.64
N GLY A 174 1.54 6.40 -16.06
CA GLY A 174 1.90 6.82 -14.71
C GLY A 174 3.32 7.36 -14.62
N ASN A 175 3.72 7.83 -13.45
CA ASN A 175 5.12 8.10 -13.10
C ASN A 175 5.34 7.78 -11.61
N LEU A 176 6.60 7.55 -11.23
CA LEU A 176 6.96 7.41 -9.82
C LEU A 176 6.78 8.74 -9.09
N ASP A 177 6.04 8.70 -7.99
CA ASP A 177 5.68 9.89 -7.20
C ASP A 177 6.88 10.53 -6.49
N VAL A 178 7.94 9.75 -6.21
CA VAL A 178 9.17 10.27 -5.61
C VAL A 178 9.80 11.40 -6.45
N PHE A 179 9.72 11.33 -7.78
CA PHE A 179 10.27 12.37 -8.65
C PHE A 179 9.41 13.64 -8.63
N HIS A 180 8.10 13.50 -8.45
CA HIS A 180 7.23 14.66 -8.22
C HIS A 180 7.57 15.38 -6.90
N LYS A 181 7.90 14.63 -5.84
CA LYS A 181 8.39 15.22 -4.58
C LYS A 181 9.71 15.97 -4.77
N ILE A 182 10.64 15.43 -5.56
CA ILE A 182 11.89 16.11 -5.90
C ILE A 182 11.63 17.38 -6.73
N HIS A 183 10.76 17.32 -7.74
CA HIS A 183 10.35 18.50 -8.52
C HIS A 183 9.74 19.59 -7.63
N CYS A 184 8.78 19.26 -6.77
CA CYS A 184 8.21 20.22 -5.82
C CYS A 184 9.28 20.82 -4.89
N LEU A 185 10.24 20.02 -4.43
CA LEU A 185 11.35 20.52 -3.61
C LEU A 185 12.24 21.49 -4.39
N ASN A 186 12.51 21.23 -5.68
CA ASN A 186 13.27 22.16 -6.52
C ASN A 186 12.51 23.46 -6.76
N GLU A 187 11.19 23.41 -6.99
CA GLU A 187 10.37 24.61 -7.16
C GLU A 187 10.40 25.46 -5.87
N LEU A 188 10.25 24.83 -4.70
CA LEU A 188 10.41 25.51 -3.41
C LEU A 188 11.82 26.07 -3.23
N ARG A 189 12.86 25.33 -3.64
CA ARG A 189 14.25 25.80 -3.62
C ARG A 189 14.39 27.05 -4.50
N LYS A 190 13.98 27.00 -5.76
CA LYS A 190 14.08 28.12 -6.71
C LYS A 190 13.42 29.38 -6.16
N MET A 191 12.20 29.26 -5.60
CA MET A 191 11.51 30.39 -4.95
C MET A 191 12.25 30.90 -3.69
N THR A 192 12.76 30.00 -2.87
CA THR A 192 13.49 30.35 -1.64
C THR A 192 14.81 31.08 -1.93
N PHE A 193 15.50 30.68 -2.99
CA PHE A 193 16.80 31.21 -3.38
C PHE A 193 16.74 32.25 -4.50
N GLU A 194 15.56 32.77 -4.82
CA GLU A 194 15.38 33.82 -5.85
C GLU A 194 16.27 35.03 -5.54
N SER A 195 16.33 35.42 -4.26
CA SER A 195 17.15 36.51 -3.73
C SER A 195 18.57 36.12 -3.32
N TYR A 196 19.00 34.88 -3.58
CA TYR A 196 20.33 34.44 -3.18
C TYR A 196 21.40 35.30 -3.86
N PRO A 197 22.40 35.81 -3.13
CA PRO A 197 23.46 36.62 -3.72
C PRO A 197 24.33 35.73 -4.60
N ARG A 198 23.98 35.66 -5.89
CA ARG A 198 24.71 34.85 -6.88
C ARG A 198 26.05 35.49 -7.27
N ASN A 199 26.19 36.81 -7.13
CA ASN A 199 27.39 37.66 -7.24
C ASN A 199 26.98 39.11 -6.90
N ASP A 200 27.29 39.66 -5.72
CA ASP A 200 27.16 41.07 -5.23
C ASP A 200 25.95 41.95 -5.66
N VAL A 201 24.97 41.39 -6.36
CA VAL A 201 23.87 42.09 -7.00
C VAL A 201 22.64 41.18 -6.91
N ALA A 202 22.03 41.13 -5.72
CA ALA A 202 20.67 40.66 -5.58
C ALA A 202 19.84 41.75 -4.92
N LYS A 203 19.13 42.49 -5.78
CA LYS A 203 18.14 43.53 -5.43
C LYS A 203 16.86 42.86 -4.94
N THR A 204 16.83 42.39 -3.69
CA THR A 204 15.57 42.05 -3.04
C THR A 204 15.52 42.66 -1.64
N ASN A 205 14.33 43.03 -1.19
CA ASN A 205 14.09 43.61 0.14
C ASN A 205 14.13 42.57 1.28
N ARG A 206 14.53 41.32 1.00
CA ARG A 206 14.74 40.28 2.03
C ARG A 206 16.24 40.17 2.33
N HIS A 207 16.67 40.79 3.42
CA HIS A 207 18.05 40.70 3.89
C HIS A 207 18.24 39.42 4.71
N HIS A 208 18.39 38.29 4.02
CA HIS A 208 18.78 37.05 4.69
C HIS A 208 20.24 37.12 5.15
N GLY A 209 20.49 36.83 6.42
CA GLY A 209 21.84 36.72 6.97
C GLY A 209 22.58 35.49 6.45
N ALA A 210 23.91 35.47 6.55
CA ALA A 210 24.72 34.32 6.13
C ALA A 210 24.28 32.99 6.78
N LEU A 211 23.93 33.03 8.07
CA LEU A 211 23.44 31.87 8.80
C LEU A 211 22.09 31.36 8.29
N GLU A 212 21.19 32.26 7.87
CA GLU A 212 19.88 31.87 7.33
C GLU A 212 20.04 31.13 6.00
N TRP A 213 20.93 31.62 5.12
CA TRP A 213 21.24 30.91 3.87
C TRP A 213 21.83 29.53 4.08
N ILE A 214 22.69 29.39 5.09
CA ILE A 214 23.26 28.11 5.49
C ILE A 214 22.14 27.16 5.96
N HIS A 215 21.21 27.64 6.79
CA HIS A 215 20.05 26.86 7.24
C HIS A 215 19.15 26.46 6.09
N LEU A 216 18.80 27.38 5.18
CA LEU A 216 17.92 27.06 4.04
C LEU A 216 18.53 25.96 3.15
N ARG A 217 19.84 26.05 2.87
CA ARG A 217 20.56 25.01 2.11
C ARG A 217 20.60 23.68 2.87
N HIS A 218 20.80 23.74 4.19
CA HIS A 218 20.74 22.57 5.05
C HIS A 218 19.36 21.89 5.02
N CYS A 219 18.28 22.66 5.16
CA CYS A 219 16.92 22.14 5.15
C CYS A 219 16.54 21.50 3.81
N VAL A 220 16.85 22.15 2.68
CA VAL A 220 16.58 21.59 1.35
C VAL A 220 17.31 20.25 1.19
N ASP A 221 18.57 20.19 1.61
CA ASP A 221 19.36 18.98 1.51
C ASP A 221 18.86 17.85 2.45
N MET A 222 18.47 18.18 3.68
CA MET A 222 17.88 17.19 4.61
C MET A 222 16.59 16.59 4.05
N LEU A 223 15.74 17.42 3.43
CA LEU A 223 14.52 16.94 2.77
C LEU A 223 14.84 16.10 1.53
N ALA A 224 15.82 16.50 0.71
CA ALA A 224 16.24 15.71 -0.44
C ALA A 224 16.80 14.34 -0.03
N GLN A 225 17.58 14.29 1.05
CA GLN A 225 18.09 13.03 1.62
C GLN A 225 16.94 12.14 2.12
N ASP A 226 15.95 12.72 2.80
CA ASP A 226 14.78 11.98 3.31
C ASP A 226 13.90 11.41 2.19
N ILE A 227 13.62 12.22 1.16
CA ILE A 227 12.86 11.78 -0.03
C ILE A 227 13.56 10.61 -0.72
N GLN A 228 14.88 10.69 -0.91
CA GLN A 228 15.67 9.62 -1.52
C GLN A 228 15.71 8.36 -0.66
N CYS A 229 15.86 8.50 0.67
CA CYS A 229 15.91 7.38 1.59
C CYS A 229 14.56 6.64 1.68
N ASN A 230 13.46 7.35 1.47
CA ASN A 230 12.10 6.82 1.53
C ASN A 230 11.47 6.69 0.13
N ALA A 231 12.29 6.52 -0.92
CA ALA A 231 11.81 6.32 -2.28
C ALA A 231 11.02 5.00 -2.39
N ARG A 232 9.71 5.11 -2.60
CA ARG A 232 8.78 3.98 -2.75
C ARG A 232 8.26 3.89 -4.18
N MET A 233 7.75 2.72 -4.55
CA MET A 233 7.02 2.47 -5.81
C MET A 233 5.60 3.06 -5.81
N ASP A 234 5.39 4.17 -5.13
CA ASP A 234 4.13 4.89 -5.23
C ASP A 234 4.02 5.55 -6.61
N ILE A 235 2.83 5.50 -7.21
CA ILE A 235 2.58 5.96 -8.58
C ILE A 235 1.57 7.10 -8.60
N THR A 236 1.85 8.09 -9.44
CA THR A 236 0.93 9.14 -9.88
C THR A 236 0.41 8.74 -11.27
N THR A 237 -0.91 8.70 -11.45
CA THR A 237 -1.53 8.46 -12.77
C THR A 237 -1.73 9.77 -13.51
N TRP A 238 -1.98 9.69 -14.82
CA TRP A 238 -2.31 10.86 -15.63
C TRP A 238 -3.72 10.70 -16.18
N ASN A 239 -4.58 11.69 -16.00
CA ASN A 239 -6.00 11.60 -16.37
C ASN A 239 -6.35 12.59 -17.49
N TRP A 240 -7.34 12.23 -18.30
CA TRP A 240 -7.96 13.18 -19.22
C TRP A 240 -8.85 14.14 -18.45
N MET A 241 -8.62 15.44 -18.63
CA MET A 241 -9.45 16.50 -18.05
C MET A 241 -10.15 17.25 -19.19
N ASP A 242 -11.44 17.52 -19.04
CA ASP A 242 -12.28 18.21 -20.01
C ASP A 242 -11.76 19.62 -20.39
N THR A 243 -11.13 20.30 -19.43
CA THR A 243 -10.54 21.64 -19.62
C THR A 243 -9.15 21.65 -20.24
N GLN A 244 -8.46 20.50 -20.35
CA GLN A 244 -7.04 20.45 -20.74
C GLN A 244 -6.84 19.67 -22.05
N LYS A 245 -5.89 20.13 -22.86
CA LYS A 245 -5.51 19.44 -24.11
C LYS A 245 -4.60 18.24 -23.88
N GLN A 246 -3.90 18.22 -22.76
CA GLN A 246 -2.97 17.17 -22.36
C GLN A 246 -3.53 16.47 -21.13
N ALA A 247 -3.16 15.20 -20.95
CA ALA A 247 -3.44 14.52 -19.70
C ALA A 247 -2.74 15.25 -18.55
N MET A 248 -3.37 15.29 -17.39
CA MET A 248 -2.85 15.96 -16.20
C MET A 248 -2.55 14.94 -15.11
N PRO A 249 -1.50 15.13 -14.31
CA PRO A 249 -1.20 14.23 -13.21
C PRO A 249 -2.29 14.29 -12.14
N ASP A 250 -2.68 13.13 -11.65
CA ASP A 250 -3.59 12.95 -10.53
C ASP A 250 -2.79 12.48 -9.31
N PHE A 251 -2.50 13.45 -8.43
CA PHE A 251 -1.67 13.23 -7.24
C PHE A 251 -2.41 12.47 -6.12
N SER A 252 -3.71 12.28 -6.24
CA SER A 252 -4.49 11.51 -5.26
C SER A 252 -4.36 10.04 -5.60
N SER A 253 -3.90 9.16 -4.72
CA SER A 253 -3.92 7.71 -4.98
C SER A 253 -3.92 6.97 -3.66
N PHE A 254 -4.35 5.71 -3.65
CA PHE A 254 -4.19 4.89 -2.46
C PHE A 254 -2.70 4.66 -2.18
N ARG A 255 -2.32 4.85 -0.92
CA ARG A 255 -0.94 4.78 -0.44
C ARG A 255 -0.89 4.09 0.91
N SER A 256 0.22 3.41 1.18
CA SER A 256 0.49 2.85 2.50
C SER A 256 1.15 3.89 3.39
N CYS A 257 0.37 4.50 4.27
CA CYS A 257 0.82 5.53 5.20
C CYS A 257 0.84 5.00 6.64
N THR A 258 1.76 5.52 7.46
CA THR A 258 1.64 5.40 8.92
C THR A 258 0.31 6.02 9.36
N ASN A 259 -0.40 5.38 10.30
CA ASN A 259 -1.57 5.99 10.90
C ASN A 259 -1.16 7.25 11.67
N TRP A 260 -1.43 8.42 11.09
CA TRP A 260 -0.97 9.70 11.60
C TRP A 260 -1.55 10.02 12.97
N ASP A 261 -2.84 9.77 13.17
CA ASP A 261 -3.51 10.06 14.44
C ASP A 261 -2.95 9.21 15.58
N GLN A 262 -2.75 7.91 15.34
CA GLN A 262 -2.11 7.02 16.32
C GLN A 262 -0.67 7.45 16.64
N PHE A 263 0.10 7.84 15.63
CA PHE A 263 1.47 8.33 15.80
C PHE A 263 1.49 9.63 16.62
N LEU A 264 0.62 10.59 16.28
CA LEU A 264 0.52 11.88 16.95
C LEU A 264 0.06 11.72 18.40
N ASP A 265 -0.96 10.91 18.65
CA ASP A 265 -1.44 10.57 19.98
C ASP A 265 -0.34 9.97 20.85
N TRP A 266 0.41 9.02 20.30
CA TRP A 266 1.55 8.44 21.00
C TRP A 266 2.61 9.51 21.29
N SER A 267 2.95 10.36 20.32
CA SER A 267 3.93 11.43 20.50
C SER A 267 3.55 12.39 21.63
N ILE A 268 2.31 12.89 21.63
CA ILE A 268 1.82 13.82 22.67
C ILE A 268 1.84 13.15 24.05
N LYS A 269 1.43 11.89 24.16
CA LYS A 269 1.42 11.15 25.44
C LYS A 269 2.83 10.85 25.97
N ASN A 270 3.84 10.83 25.11
CA ASN A 270 5.21 10.42 25.45
C ASN A 270 6.24 11.57 25.36
N THR A 271 5.80 12.81 25.14
CA THR A 271 6.67 14.00 25.11
C THR A 271 6.53 14.83 26.38
N LEU A 272 7.61 15.55 26.74
CA LEU A 272 7.58 16.51 27.84
C LEU A 272 6.97 17.84 27.36
N PRO A 273 6.37 18.64 28.25
CA PRO A 273 5.90 19.98 27.92
C PRO A 273 7.01 20.84 27.30
N LEU A 274 6.69 21.62 26.28
CA LEU A 274 7.67 22.42 25.52
C LEU A 274 8.45 23.38 26.41
N GLU A 275 7.83 23.87 27.49
CA GLU A 275 8.44 24.80 28.45
C GLU A 275 9.69 24.19 29.11
N LYS A 276 9.71 22.86 29.28
CA LYS A 276 10.85 22.12 29.84
C LYS A 276 12.07 22.10 28.94
N TRP A 277 11.94 22.43 27.66
CA TRP A 277 13.09 22.55 26.75
C TRP A 277 14.06 23.63 27.23
N SER A 278 13.54 24.76 27.70
CA SER A 278 14.35 25.88 28.19
C SER A 278 15.17 25.52 29.45
N ASP A 279 14.69 24.55 30.24
CA ASP A 279 15.34 24.02 31.43
C ASP A 279 16.43 22.98 31.12
N LEU A 280 16.50 22.47 29.87
CA LEU A 280 17.46 21.43 29.50
C LEU A 280 18.88 22.01 29.44
N ARG A 281 19.62 21.86 30.54
CA ARG A 281 21.03 22.27 30.64
C ARG A 281 21.96 21.07 30.55
N ARG A 282 23.13 21.27 29.95
CA ARG A 282 24.19 20.26 29.89
C ARG A 282 24.64 19.91 31.32
N PRO A 283 24.57 18.64 31.76
CA PRO A 283 25.08 18.23 33.07
C PRO A 283 26.62 18.41 33.16
N PRO A 284 27.18 18.66 34.36
CA PRO A 284 28.63 18.90 34.51
C PRO A 284 29.53 17.75 34.02
N ASN A 285 29.06 16.50 34.14
CA ASN A 285 29.81 15.31 33.75
C ASN A 285 29.67 14.95 32.26
N LYS A 286 28.96 15.75 31.46
CA LYS A 286 28.79 15.50 30.02
C LYS A 286 29.71 16.41 29.21
N ARG A 287 30.55 15.79 28.38
CA ARG A 287 31.43 16.48 27.44
C ARG A 287 30.59 17.14 26.34
N PRO A 288 30.83 18.43 26.00
CA PRO A 288 30.18 19.05 24.86
C PRO A 288 30.79 18.51 23.56
N ILE A 289 29.99 18.49 22.50
CA ILE A 289 30.51 18.30 21.14
C ILE A 289 30.96 19.68 20.66
N PRO A 290 32.19 19.84 20.13
CA PRO A 290 32.61 21.10 19.53
C PRO A 290 31.65 21.51 18.41
N ALA A 291 31.34 22.80 18.30
CA ALA A 291 30.64 23.32 17.15
C ALA A 291 31.45 23.08 15.86
N GLU A 292 30.77 23.12 14.72
CA GLU A 292 31.43 23.03 13.41
C GLU A 292 32.35 24.23 13.18
N LYS A 293 33.45 24.04 12.43
CA LYS A 293 34.44 25.10 12.15
C LYS A 293 33.80 26.40 11.62
N GLY A 294 32.82 26.27 10.72
CA GLY A 294 32.12 27.42 10.16
C GLY A 294 31.39 28.28 11.21
N TYR A 295 31.00 27.71 12.35
CA TYR A 295 30.41 28.45 13.46
C TYR A 295 31.44 29.37 14.11
N TYR A 296 32.62 28.82 14.41
CA TYR A 296 33.75 29.56 14.98
C TYR A 296 34.22 30.70 14.05
N ASP A 297 34.34 30.39 12.75
CA ASP A 297 34.70 31.38 11.73
C ASP A 297 33.67 32.52 11.66
N MET A 298 32.37 32.20 11.70
CA MET A 298 31.27 33.17 11.62
C MET A 298 31.23 34.15 12.80
N TYR A 299 31.50 33.68 14.01
CA TYR A 299 31.42 34.50 15.23
C TYR A 299 32.80 35.00 15.73
N GLY A 300 33.88 34.67 15.02
CA GLY A 300 35.23 35.17 15.29
C GLY A 300 35.79 34.74 16.65
N PHE A 301 35.73 33.44 16.95
CA PHE A 301 36.36 32.83 18.12
C PHE A 301 36.83 31.40 17.81
N ASP A 302 37.88 30.91 18.46
CA ASP A 302 38.55 29.64 18.17
C ASP A 302 37.99 28.42 18.92
N GLY A 303 36.86 28.60 19.63
CA GLY A 303 36.26 27.56 20.47
C GLY A 303 36.99 27.28 21.79
N SER A 304 38.02 28.05 22.14
CA SER A 304 38.74 27.92 23.41
C SER A 304 37.91 28.29 24.65
N VAL A 305 36.86 29.09 24.48
CA VAL A 305 35.94 29.54 25.54
C VAL A 305 34.52 29.04 25.26
N LEU A 306 33.89 28.42 26.27
CA LEU A 306 32.48 28.07 26.24
C LEU A 306 31.63 29.32 26.51
N PHE A 307 30.77 29.69 25.56
CA PHE A 307 29.91 30.89 25.64
C PHE A 307 30.68 32.21 25.82
N PRO A 308 31.53 32.61 24.85
CA PRO A 308 32.17 33.92 24.88
C PRO A 308 31.10 35.02 24.98
N GLU A 309 31.19 35.88 26.00
CA GLU A 309 30.20 36.94 26.26
C GLU A 309 29.94 37.77 24.98
N GLY A 310 28.70 37.73 24.50
CA GLY A 310 28.27 38.45 23.29
C GLY A 310 28.64 37.82 21.95
N LYS A 311 29.26 36.63 21.89
CA LYS A 311 29.60 35.92 20.65
C LYS A 311 28.87 34.57 20.57
N GLY A 312 28.16 34.34 19.48
CA GLY A 312 27.33 33.13 19.24
C GLY A 312 25.84 33.43 19.12
N TYR A 313 25.04 32.40 18.83
CA TYR A 313 23.58 32.48 18.72
C TYR A 313 22.95 32.76 20.09
N GLN A 314 22.24 33.89 20.22
CA GLN A 314 21.73 34.40 21.50
C GLN A 314 20.31 33.93 21.87
N GLY A 315 19.66 33.12 21.01
CA GLY A 315 18.26 32.72 21.24
C GLY A 315 17.30 33.73 20.65
#